data_AF-A0A6V7YA59-F1
#
_entry.id   AF-A0A6V7YA59-F1
#
_cell.length_a   1.000
_cell.length_b   1.000
_cell.length_c   1.000
_cell.angle_alpha   90.00
_cell.angle_beta   90.00
_cell.angle_gamma   90.00
#
_symmetry.space_group_name_H-M   'P 1'
#
loop_
_entity.id
_entity.type
_entity.pdbx_description
1 polymer ?
#
loop_
_entity_poly.entity_id
_entity_poly.type
_entity_poly.pdbx_seq_one_letter_code
_entity_poly.pdbx_strand_id
1 'polypeptide(L)'
;METNEVNQHAFVSEECSPLSSENLSVRPRKLTLFEFMWMEISRGYSLQDEQDRYTEKRKKVYAFIRIPLELERFIFFGLRQCLDAFCHMFTFLPLRIIVNFFGCLSRTKSWTAADTCDILKVLIIVCSCWFMQFVDTSMMYHLVRGQGVIKLYIFYNMLEVADKLFSSFGQDVLDALFWTVSERGERFNFLSAIFHLFMAIVYALTHTLLILLQVNFFFLKLFFLIFGNNFECCF
;
A
#
# COMPACT_ATOMS: atom_id res chain seq x y z
N MET A 1 -12.31 42.80 33.70
CA MET A 1 -11.91 41.40 33.40
C MET A 1 -11.87 41.27 31.87
N GLU A 2 -10.87 41.76 31.14
CA GLU A 2 -9.45 41.94 31.50
C GLU A 2 -8.87 40.60 31.97
N THR A 3 -8.16 39.86 31.11
CA THR A 3 -6.75 40.07 30.73
C THR A 3 -6.49 39.63 29.26
N ASN A 4 -5.66 40.33 28.48
CA ASN A 4 -4.18 40.13 28.29
C ASN A 4 -3.81 38.69 27.89
N GLU A 5 -2.92 38.38 26.94
CA GLU A 5 -1.91 39.16 26.17
C GLU A 5 -1.50 38.32 24.91
N VAL A 6 -0.70 38.73 23.90
CA VAL A 6 0.24 39.85 23.70
C VAL A 6 0.40 40.20 22.19
N ASN A 7 1.36 41.09 21.88
CA ASN A 7 1.91 41.60 20.62
C ASN A 7 2.40 40.50 19.61
N GLN A 8 2.77 40.76 18.35
CA GLN A 8 3.54 41.92 17.86
C GLN A 8 3.58 42.00 16.31
N HIS A 9 3.17 43.12 15.72
CA HIS A 9 3.80 43.77 14.54
C HIS A 9 3.03 45.04 14.15
N ALA A 10 3.55 46.20 14.55
CA ALA A 10 3.11 47.53 14.12
C ALA A 10 4.32 48.47 14.10
N PHE A 11 4.17 49.63 13.44
CA PHE A 11 5.20 50.67 13.24
C PHE A 11 6.24 50.30 12.16
N VAL A 12 6.52 51.09 11.10
CA VAL A 12 6.22 52.50 10.72
C VAL A 12 5.81 52.49 9.23
N SER A 13 4.69 53.09 8.80
CA SER A 13 4.55 54.45 8.21
C SER A 13 5.58 54.81 7.10
N GLU A 14 5.29 55.62 6.07
CA GLU A 14 4.23 56.63 5.88
C GLU A 14 4.03 56.92 4.38
N GLU A 15 2.78 57.19 3.95
CA GLU A 15 2.35 57.91 2.72
C GLU A 15 2.85 57.48 1.30
N CYS A 16 2.09 57.65 0.20
CA CYS A 16 0.84 58.38 0.01
C CYS A 16 -0.08 57.72 -1.05
N SER A 17 -1.38 57.86 -0.86
CA SER A 17 -2.42 57.85 -1.90
C SER A 17 -3.32 59.05 -1.59
N PRO A 18 -3.76 59.87 -2.58
CA PRO A 18 -4.54 59.33 -3.69
C PRO A 18 -4.27 59.96 -5.07
N LEU A 19 -5.00 59.44 -6.06
CA LEU A 19 -5.19 60.01 -7.38
C LEU A 19 -5.78 61.45 -7.28
N SER A 20 -5.07 62.46 -7.79
CA SER A 20 -5.64 63.79 -8.05
C SER A 20 -5.41 64.20 -9.50
N SER A 21 -6.50 64.19 -10.27
CA SER A 21 -6.52 64.56 -11.67
C SER A 21 -6.89 66.05 -11.82
N GLU A 22 -5.91 66.92 -12.03
CA GLU A 22 -6.18 68.26 -12.56
C GLU A 22 -5.06 68.84 -13.45
N ASN A 23 -5.33 68.80 -14.76
CA ASN A 23 -4.93 69.75 -15.80
C ASN A 23 -3.54 70.42 -15.74
N LEU A 24 -2.58 69.87 -16.50
CA LEU A 24 -1.83 70.73 -17.43
C LEU A 24 -1.47 70.00 -18.73
N SER A 25 -1.84 70.61 -19.85
CA SER A 25 -1.52 70.15 -21.20
C SER A 25 -0.09 70.56 -21.62
N VAL A 26 0.31 70.17 -22.85
CA VAL A 26 1.46 70.74 -23.62
C VAL A 26 2.86 70.16 -23.31
N ARG A 27 3.25 69.05 -23.97
CA ARG A 27 4.09 69.01 -25.21
C ARG A 27 4.50 67.56 -25.56
N PRO A 28 4.61 67.19 -26.86
CA PRO A 28 5.36 66.02 -27.26
C PRO A 28 6.86 66.27 -27.03
N ARG A 29 7.44 65.72 -25.97
CA ARG A 29 8.91 65.64 -25.86
C ARG A 29 9.40 64.68 -26.94
N LYS A 30 10.40 65.11 -27.72
CA LYS A 30 11.20 64.20 -28.54
C LYS A 30 11.98 63.31 -27.56
N LEU A 31 11.54 62.08 -27.34
CA LEU A 31 12.38 61.10 -26.65
C LEU A 31 13.64 60.91 -27.48
N THR A 32 14.80 61.12 -26.86
CA THR A 32 16.08 60.80 -27.48
C THR A 32 16.12 59.29 -27.73
N LEU A 33 16.66 58.85 -28.87
CA LEU A 33 16.80 57.40 -29.16
C LEU A 33 17.53 56.65 -28.02
N PHE A 34 18.44 57.33 -27.32
CA PHE A 34 19.15 56.80 -26.17
C PHE A 34 18.26 56.57 -24.94
N GLU A 35 17.30 57.46 -24.66
CA GLU A 35 16.29 57.26 -23.60
C GLU A 35 15.35 56.11 -23.95
N PHE A 36 14.88 56.05 -25.21
CA PHE A 36 14.04 54.95 -25.68
C PHE A 36 14.77 53.61 -25.64
N MET A 37 16.04 53.55 -26.08
CA MET A 37 16.87 52.35 -25.95
C MET A 37 17.19 52.02 -24.50
N TRP A 38 17.42 52.99 -23.61
CA TRP A 38 17.68 52.72 -22.20
C TRP A 38 16.43 52.20 -21.47
N MET A 39 15.24 52.69 -21.85
CA MET A 39 13.97 52.12 -21.40
C MET A 39 13.76 50.70 -21.92
N GLU A 40 14.09 50.42 -23.18
CA GLU A 40 13.97 49.09 -23.80
C GLU A 40 15.04 48.10 -23.29
N ILE A 41 16.23 48.57 -22.92
CA ILE A 41 17.30 47.79 -22.27
C ILE A 41 17.00 47.54 -20.80
N SER A 42 16.43 48.52 -20.09
CA SER A 42 15.93 48.36 -18.72
C SER A 42 14.58 47.63 -18.67
N ARG A 43 13.99 47.30 -19.84
CA ARG A 43 12.84 46.40 -19.98
C ARG A 43 13.31 44.97 -19.74
N GLY A 44 13.62 44.64 -18.49
CA GLY A 44 14.00 43.33 -17.97
C GLY A 44 12.89 42.28 -18.03
N TYR A 45 12.19 42.21 -19.16
CA TYR A 45 10.87 41.60 -19.35
C TYR A 45 10.87 40.48 -20.40
N SER A 46 12.04 40.13 -20.94
CA SER A 46 12.21 38.99 -21.87
C SER A 46 12.92 37.81 -21.19
N LEU A 47 14.04 38.07 -20.50
CA LEU A 47 14.80 37.02 -19.82
C LEU A 47 14.10 36.49 -18.55
N GLN A 48 13.31 37.31 -17.85
CA GLN A 48 12.57 36.87 -16.67
C GLN A 48 11.46 35.87 -17.05
N ASP A 49 10.68 36.15 -18.11
CA ASP A 49 9.60 35.28 -18.58
C ASP A 49 10.12 33.96 -19.19
N GLU A 50 11.30 33.97 -19.82
CA GLU A 50 12.00 32.75 -20.20
C GLU A 50 12.52 31.97 -18.97
N GLN A 51 13.22 32.65 -18.05
CA GLN A 51 13.78 32.02 -16.84
C GLN A 51 12.69 31.37 -16.00
N ASP A 52 11.56 32.05 -15.78
CA ASP A 52 10.43 31.53 -15.03
C ASP A 52 9.79 30.33 -15.74
N ARG A 53 9.61 30.39 -17.06
CA ARG A 53 9.18 29.25 -17.90
C ARG A 53 10.15 28.06 -17.81
N TYR A 54 11.46 28.28 -17.73
CA TYR A 54 12.44 27.22 -17.47
C TYR A 54 12.38 26.71 -16.02
N THR A 55 12.14 27.57 -15.01
CA THR A 55 11.97 27.11 -13.63
C THR A 55 10.70 26.29 -13.44
N GLU A 56 9.60 26.64 -14.10
CA GLU A 56 8.35 25.85 -14.10
C GLU A 56 8.54 24.48 -14.75
N LYS A 57 9.23 24.42 -15.90
CA LYS A 57 9.61 23.15 -16.53
C LYS A 57 10.46 22.30 -15.57
N ARG A 58 11.45 22.89 -14.88
CA ARG A 58 12.25 22.18 -13.87
C ARG A 58 11.45 21.77 -12.63
N LYS A 59 10.53 22.60 -12.13
CA LYS A 59 9.62 22.25 -11.02
C LYS A 59 8.77 21.03 -11.35
N LYS A 60 8.26 20.92 -12.59
CA LYS A 60 7.54 19.73 -13.08
C LYS A 60 8.42 18.48 -13.10
N VAL A 61 9.68 18.60 -13.55
CA VAL A 61 10.65 17.49 -13.52
C VAL A 61 11.00 17.08 -12.08
N TYR A 62 11.27 18.03 -11.17
CA TYR A 62 11.55 17.71 -9.77
C TYR A 62 10.34 17.12 -9.04
N ALA A 63 9.12 17.57 -9.33
CA ALA A 63 7.90 16.93 -8.83
C ALA A 63 7.79 15.48 -9.35
N PHE A 64 7.99 15.27 -10.65
CA PHE A 64 7.96 13.95 -11.28
C PHE A 64 9.04 12.99 -10.77
N ILE A 65 10.20 13.48 -10.33
CA ILE A 65 11.26 12.67 -9.69
C ILE A 65 10.97 12.44 -8.20
N ARG A 66 10.39 13.42 -7.50
CA ARG A 66 10.07 13.29 -6.07
C ARG A 66 8.94 12.29 -5.81
N ILE A 67 7.90 12.27 -6.64
CA ILE A 67 6.75 11.36 -6.53
C ILE A 67 7.18 9.87 -6.42
N PRO A 68 7.97 9.30 -7.35
CA PRO A 68 8.42 7.92 -7.26
C PRO A 68 9.43 7.68 -6.14
N LEU A 69 10.22 8.68 -5.72
CA LEU A 69 11.22 8.51 -4.66
C LEU A 69 10.60 8.42 -3.25
N GLU A 70 9.53 9.19 -2.98
CA GLU A 70 8.77 9.02 -1.74
C GLU A 70 7.95 7.69 -1.77
N LEU A 71 7.47 7.27 -2.96
CA LEU A 71 6.83 5.96 -3.16
C LEU A 71 7.80 4.79 -2.91
N GLU A 72 9.03 4.88 -3.41
CA GLU A 72 10.09 3.88 -3.23
C GLU A 72 10.38 3.66 -1.74
N ARG A 73 10.47 4.74 -0.95
CA ARG A 73 10.60 4.66 0.51
C ARG A 73 9.43 3.92 1.15
N PHE A 74 8.19 4.26 0.78
CA PHE A 74 7.00 3.58 1.28
C PHE A 74 6.99 2.08 0.95
N ILE A 75 7.34 1.70 -0.28
CA ILE A 75 7.47 0.31 -0.72
C ILE A 75 8.56 -0.41 0.08
N PHE A 76 9.71 0.23 0.33
CA PHE A 76 10.81 -0.36 1.11
C PHE A 76 10.44 -0.59 2.59
N PHE A 77 9.67 0.32 3.19
CA PHE A 77 9.09 0.09 4.53
C PHE A 77 8.10 -1.09 4.52
N GLY A 78 7.23 -1.16 3.51
CA GLY A 78 6.31 -2.30 3.34
C GLY A 78 7.04 -3.64 3.18
N LEU A 79 8.06 -3.70 2.32
CA LEU A 79 8.91 -4.89 2.14
C LEU A 79 9.60 -5.31 3.44
N ARG A 80 10.10 -4.34 4.23
CA ARG A 80 10.71 -4.63 5.53
C ARG A 80 9.70 -5.18 6.53
N GLN A 81 8.48 -4.67 6.55
CA GLN A 81 7.39 -5.16 7.39
C GLN A 81 6.98 -6.59 6.99
N CYS A 82 6.87 -6.87 5.70
CA CYS A 82 6.59 -8.23 5.19
C CYS A 82 7.75 -9.19 5.49
N LEU A 83 9.00 -8.75 5.38
CA LEU A 83 10.18 -9.53 5.74
C LEU A 83 10.19 -9.88 7.24
N ASP A 84 9.88 -8.93 8.11
CA ASP A 84 9.78 -9.17 9.56
C ASP A 84 8.71 -10.22 9.89
N ALA A 85 7.50 -10.06 9.35
CA ALA A 85 6.41 -11.03 9.53
C ALA A 85 6.76 -12.44 8.97
N PHE A 86 7.44 -12.50 7.83
CA PHE A 86 7.96 -13.75 7.26
C PHE A 86 9.00 -14.38 8.18
N CYS A 87 10.03 -13.64 8.57
CA CYS A 87 11.07 -14.09 9.50
C CYS A 87 10.48 -14.54 10.84
N HIS A 88 9.44 -13.87 11.34
CA HIS A 88 8.71 -14.28 12.53
C HIS A 88 8.07 -15.67 12.35
N MET A 89 7.36 -15.91 11.25
CA MET A 89 6.80 -17.23 10.93
C MET A 89 7.89 -18.31 10.80
N PHE A 90 8.98 -18.02 10.10
CA PHE A 90 10.09 -18.96 9.89
C PHE A 90 10.98 -19.19 11.11
N THR A 91 10.97 -18.31 12.11
CA THR A 91 11.83 -18.43 13.31
C THR A 91 11.06 -18.88 14.53
N PHE A 92 9.97 -18.20 14.90
CA PHE A 92 9.24 -18.48 16.14
C PHE A 92 8.47 -19.80 16.09
N LEU A 93 7.93 -20.17 14.91
CA LEU A 93 7.16 -21.40 14.76
C LEU A 93 8.02 -22.67 14.94
N PRO A 94 9.15 -22.87 14.21
CA PRO A 94 9.99 -24.04 14.44
C PRO A 94 10.69 -24.02 15.80
N LEU A 95 11.06 -22.84 16.33
CA LEU A 95 11.67 -22.75 17.67
C LEU A 95 10.71 -23.25 18.76
N ARG A 96 9.42 -22.93 18.68
CA ARG A 96 8.38 -23.49 19.58
C ARG A 96 8.25 -25.01 19.45
N ILE A 97 8.24 -25.54 18.22
CA ILE A 97 8.21 -27.00 17.97
C ILE A 97 9.42 -27.67 18.62
N ILE A 98 10.63 -27.13 18.43
CA ILE A 98 11.87 -27.65 18.99
C ILE A 98 11.84 -27.64 20.53
N VAL A 99 11.44 -26.53 21.16
CA VAL A 99 11.34 -26.43 22.62
C VAL A 99 10.31 -27.42 23.18
N ASN A 100 9.15 -27.57 22.54
CA ASN A 100 8.13 -28.52 23.00
C ASN A 100 8.58 -29.97 22.79
N PHE A 101 9.29 -30.27 21.71
CA PHE A 101 9.89 -31.58 21.44
C PHE A 101 10.95 -31.94 22.49
N PHE A 102 11.88 -31.05 22.80
CA PHE A 102 12.88 -31.27 23.87
C PHE A 102 12.22 -31.41 25.25
N GLY A 103 11.22 -30.60 25.58
CA GLY A 103 10.48 -30.71 26.85
C GLY A 103 9.71 -32.02 27.01
N CYS A 104 9.14 -32.53 25.91
CA CYS A 104 8.49 -33.85 25.85
C CYS A 104 9.53 -34.99 25.98
N LEU A 105 10.63 -34.92 25.22
CA LEU A 105 11.72 -35.90 25.26
C LEU A 105 12.35 -36.01 26.65
N SER A 106 12.51 -34.88 27.35
CA SER A 106 13.05 -34.81 28.71
C SER A 106 12.02 -35.22 29.79
N ARG A 107 10.80 -35.64 29.41
CA ARG A 107 9.67 -36.03 30.28
C ARG A 107 9.27 -34.99 31.36
N THR A 108 9.76 -33.76 31.26
CA THR A 108 9.68 -32.77 32.34
C THR A 108 8.43 -31.90 32.27
N LYS A 109 7.72 -31.88 31.15
CA LYS A 109 6.62 -30.96 30.86
C LYS A 109 5.29 -31.70 30.66
N SER A 110 4.25 -31.26 31.37
CA SER A 110 2.86 -31.68 31.15
C SER A 110 2.22 -30.92 29.99
N TRP A 111 1.31 -31.57 29.27
CA TRP A 111 0.60 -31.00 28.13
C TRP A 111 -0.28 -29.82 28.56
N THR A 112 0.03 -28.63 28.06
CA THR A 112 -0.73 -27.40 28.37
C THR A 112 -1.64 -27.01 27.20
N ALA A 113 -2.74 -26.30 27.46
CA ALA A 113 -3.66 -25.82 26.41
C ALA A 113 -2.94 -24.96 25.34
N ALA A 114 -1.95 -24.16 25.76
CA ALA A 114 -1.08 -23.39 24.86
C ALA A 114 -0.32 -24.27 23.85
N ASP A 115 0.17 -25.44 24.27
CA ASP A 115 0.86 -26.38 23.38
C ASP A 115 -0.09 -26.96 22.33
N THR A 116 -1.36 -27.16 22.68
CA THR A 116 -2.40 -27.61 21.73
C THR A 116 -2.71 -26.51 20.70
N CYS A 117 -2.77 -25.24 21.12
CA CYS A 117 -2.96 -24.09 20.24
C CYS A 117 -1.82 -23.92 19.23
N ASP A 118 -0.57 -24.13 19.66
CA ASP A 118 0.59 -24.08 18.74
C ASP A 118 0.61 -25.27 17.77
N ILE A 119 0.30 -26.50 18.23
CA ILE A 119 0.15 -27.68 17.35
C ILE A 119 -0.94 -27.44 16.29
N LEU A 120 -2.06 -26.83 16.67
CA LEU A 120 -3.17 -26.53 15.77
C LEU A 120 -2.77 -25.58 14.64
N LYS A 121 -2.03 -24.51 14.97
CA LYS A 121 -1.49 -23.56 13.98
C LYS A 121 -0.53 -24.25 13.00
N VAL A 122 0.37 -25.10 13.53
CA VAL A 122 1.30 -25.88 12.70
C VAL A 122 0.55 -26.82 11.77
N LEU A 123 -0.50 -27.49 12.24
CA LEU A 123 -1.31 -28.40 11.43
C LEU A 123 -2.03 -27.67 10.29
N ILE A 124 -2.62 -26.50 10.55
CA ILE A 124 -3.24 -25.67 9.50
C ILE A 124 -2.19 -25.27 8.44
N ILE A 125 -1.00 -24.82 8.86
CA ILE A 125 0.08 -24.44 7.94
C ILE A 125 0.54 -25.64 7.08
N VAL A 126 0.77 -26.81 7.69
CA VAL A 126 1.19 -28.02 6.98
C VAL A 126 0.13 -28.48 5.98
N CYS A 127 -1.16 -28.44 6.34
CA CYS A 127 -2.26 -28.74 5.41
C CYS A 127 -2.29 -27.78 4.22
N SER A 128 -2.13 -26.47 4.45
CA SER A 128 -2.07 -25.48 3.35
C SER A 128 -0.84 -25.69 2.45
N CYS A 129 0.34 -25.97 3.03
CA CYS A 129 1.54 -26.27 2.24
C CYS A 129 1.38 -27.54 1.39
N TRP A 130 0.77 -28.60 1.93
CA TRP A 130 0.51 -29.83 1.18
C TRP A 130 -0.50 -29.60 0.05
N PHE A 131 -1.59 -28.86 0.31
CA PHE A 131 -2.55 -28.49 -0.73
C PHE A 131 -1.93 -27.60 -1.82
N MET A 132 -1.02 -26.69 -1.46
CA MET A 132 -0.31 -25.87 -2.44
C MET A 132 0.59 -26.70 -3.38
N GLN A 133 1.08 -27.86 -2.95
CA GLN A 133 1.78 -28.82 -3.83
C GLN A 133 0.83 -29.59 -4.76
N PHE A 134 -0.46 -29.68 -4.43
CA PHE A 134 -1.48 -30.31 -5.27
C PHE A 134 -2.03 -29.36 -6.35
N VAL A 135 -1.97 -28.05 -6.13
CA VAL A 135 -2.43 -27.04 -7.10
C VAL A 135 -1.30 -26.63 -8.04
N ASP A 136 -1.25 -27.24 -9.23
CA ASP A 136 -0.34 -26.83 -10.30
C ASP A 136 -0.60 -25.39 -10.76
N THR A 137 0.26 -24.45 -10.36
CA THR A 137 0.20 -23.03 -10.77
C THR A 137 0.21 -22.86 -12.29
N SER A 138 0.87 -23.76 -13.03
CA SER A 138 0.86 -23.79 -14.49
C SER A 138 -0.55 -23.99 -15.06
N MET A 139 -1.33 -24.92 -14.52
CA MET A 139 -2.71 -25.18 -14.94
C MET A 139 -3.62 -23.99 -14.63
N MET A 140 -3.50 -23.40 -13.43
CA MET A 140 -4.21 -22.15 -13.08
C MET A 140 -3.91 -21.04 -14.09
N TYR A 141 -2.63 -20.79 -14.39
CA TYR A 141 -2.21 -19.76 -15.34
C TYR A 141 -2.76 -20.00 -16.76
N HIS A 142 -2.71 -21.24 -17.26
CA HIS A 142 -3.27 -21.59 -18.57
C HIS A 142 -4.80 -21.37 -18.62
N LEU A 143 -5.53 -21.75 -17.57
CA LEU A 143 -6.98 -21.57 -17.49
C LEU A 143 -7.37 -20.08 -17.52
N VAL A 144 -6.62 -19.23 -16.82
CA VAL A 144 -6.85 -17.79 -16.72
C VAL A 144 -6.51 -17.07 -18.03
N ARG A 145 -5.41 -17.44 -18.70
CA ARG A 145 -5.01 -16.86 -20.00
C ARG A 145 -6.01 -17.16 -21.13
N GLY A 146 -6.77 -18.25 -21.03
CA GLY A 146 -7.81 -18.63 -22.00
C GLY A 146 -9.11 -17.79 -21.92
N GLN A 147 -9.25 -16.89 -20.94
CA GLN A 147 -10.44 -16.06 -20.75
C GLN A 147 -10.36 -14.71 -21.49
N GLY A 148 -11.51 -14.20 -21.92
CA GLY A 148 -11.59 -12.86 -22.53
C GLY A 148 -11.38 -11.73 -21.52
N VAL A 149 -10.68 -10.67 -21.93
CA VAL A 149 -10.24 -9.54 -21.08
C VAL A 149 -11.39 -8.92 -20.27
N ILE A 150 -12.58 -8.74 -20.86
CA ILE A 150 -13.74 -8.17 -20.15
C ILE A 150 -14.25 -9.07 -19.02
N LYS A 151 -14.22 -10.40 -19.20
CA LYS A 151 -14.60 -11.38 -18.16
C LYS A 151 -13.53 -11.44 -17.06
N LEU A 152 -12.26 -11.36 -17.46
CA LEU A 152 -11.10 -11.33 -16.56
C LEU A 152 -11.19 -10.16 -15.56
N TYR A 153 -11.59 -8.97 -16.03
CA TYR A 153 -11.76 -7.79 -15.18
C TYR A 153 -12.84 -7.98 -14.11
N ILE A 154 -14.01 -8.52 -14.49
CA ILE A 154 -15.11 -8.80 -13.55
C ILE A 154 -14.65 -9.82 -12.50
N PHE A 155 -13.96 -10.88 -12.91
CA PHE A 155 -13.46 -11.90 -11.98
C PHE A 155 -12.41 -11.34 -11.01
N TYR A 156 -11.49 -10.48 -11.46
CA TYR A 156 -10.56 -9.77 -10.57
C TYR A 156 -11.30 -8.97 -9.50
N ASN A 157 -12.35 -8.22 -9.88
CA ASN A 157 -13.14 -7.43 -8.93
C ASN A 157 -13.91 -8.32 -7.93
N MET A 158 -14.41 -9.48 -8.37
CA MET A 158 -15.04 -10.46 -7.49
C MET A 158 -14.03 -11.13 -6.54
N LEU A 159 -12.82 -11.45 -7.01
CA LEU A 159 -11.73 -11.95 -6.15
C LEU A 159 -11.34 -10.95 -5.07
N GLU A 160 -11.22 -9.66 -5.42
CA GLU A 160 -10.84 -8.61 -4.46
C GLU A 160 -11.90 -8.44 -3.34
N VAL A 161 -13.18 -8.59 -3.68
CA VAL A 161 -14.26 -8.60 -2.67
C VAL A 161 -14.27 -9.90 -1.86
N ALA A 162 -14.01 -11.04 -2.51
CA ALA A 162 -13.93 -12.34 -1.84
C ALA A 162 -12.76 -12.42 -0.86
N ASP A 163 -11.57 -11.93 -1.22
CA ASP A 163 -10.41 -11.89 -0.33
C ASP A 163 -10.70 -11.09 0.95
N LYS A 164 -11.31 -9.90 0.82
CA LYS A 164 -11.73 -9.07 1.97
C LYS A 164 -12.73 -9.81 2.87
N LEU A 165 -13.71 -10.50 2.28
CA LEU A 165 -14.72 -11.28 3.02
C LEU A 165 -14.11 -12.50 3.72
N PHE A 166 -13.22 -13.23 3.04
CA PHE A 166 -12.52 -14.37 3.63
C PHE A 166 -11.50 -13.94 4.70
N SER A 167 -10.87 -12.78 4.56
CA SER A 167 -9.95 -12.23 5.57
C SER A 167 -10.67 -11.89 6.88
N SER A 168 -11.89 -11.31 6.83
CA SER A 168 -12.69 -11.12 8.06
C SER A 168 -13.23 -12.44 8.61
N PHE A 169 -13.83 -13.29 7.76
CA PHE A 169 -14.38 -14.59 8.17
C PHE A 169 -13.31 -15.52 8.78
N GLY A 170 -12.08 -15.43 8.29
CA GLY A 170 -10.95 -16.19 8.79
C GLY A 170 -10.57 -15.87 10.24
N GLN A 171 -10.70 -14.61 10.65
CA GLN A 171 -10.46 -14.19 12.04
C GLN A 171 -11.51 -14.82 12.96
N ASP A 172 -12.80 -14.70 12.61
CA ASP A 172 -13.90 -15.32 13.37
C ASP A 172 -13.75 -16.84 13.51
N VAL A 173 -13.41 -17.54 12.42
CA VAL A 173 -13.23 -19.01 12.40
C VAL A 173 -12.03 -19.44 13.24
N LEU A 174 -10.90 -18.72 13.16
CA LEU A 174 -9.70 -19.04 13.93
C LEU A 174 -9.89 -18.73 15.42
N ASP A 175 -10.54 -17.63 15.77
CA ASP A 175 -10.82 -17.27 17.17
C ASP A 175 -11.82 -18.24 17.81
N ALA A 176 -12.89 -18.62 17.11
CA ALA A 176 -13.81 -19.66 17.58
C ALA A 176 -13.11 -21.02 17.78
N LEU A 177 -12.16 -21.35 16.91
CA LEU A 177 -11.34 -22.56 17.04
C LEU A 177 -10.38 -22.47 18.23
N PHE A 178 -9.70 -21.34 18.44
CA PHE A 178 -8.82 -21.14 19.60
C PHE A 178 -9.59 -21.14 20.92
N TRP A 179 -10.78 -20.53 20.97
CA TRP A 179 -11.68 -20.61 22.12
C TRP A 179 -12.01 -22.08 22.45
N THR A 180 -12.48 -22.84 21.47
CA THR A 180 -12.85 -24.26 21.60
C THR A 180 -11.67 -25.13 22.08
N VAL A 181 -10.44 -24.79 21.69
CA VAL A 181 -9.22 -25.49 22.14
C VAL A 181 -8.77 -25.06 23.54
N SER A 182 -9.06 -23.82 23.95
CA SER A 182 -8.72 -23.30 25.29
C SER A 182 -9.67 -23.84 26.37
N GLU A 183 -10.96 -24.02 26.05
CA GLU A 183 -12.01 -24.50 26.98
C GLU A 183 -11.93 -26.01 27.31
N ARG A 184 -10.73 -26.58 27.31
CA ARG A 184 -10.46 -28.03 27.43
C ARG A 184 -10.55 -28.56 28.88
N GLY A 185 -11.50 -28.05 29.65
CA GLY A 185 -11.67 -28.30 31.09
C GLY A 185 -12.49 -29.55 31.44
N GLU A 186 -13.80 -29.56 31.13
CA GLU A 186 -14.73 -30.51 31.80
C GLU A 186 -15.68 -31.31 30.88
N ARG A 187 -15.95 -30.90 29.63
CA ARG A 187 -16.89 -31.62 28.72
C ARG A 187 -16.43 -31.62 27.27
N PHE A 188 -15.38 -32.38 26.96
CA PHE A 188 -14.75 -32.35 25.64
C PHE A 188 -15.52 -33.14 24.57
N ASN A 189 -16.35 -32.46 23.78
CA ASN A 189 -16.98 -33.00 22.57
C ASN A 189 -15.96 -33.07 21.43
N PHE A 190 -15.16 -34.15 21.38
CA PHE A 190 -14.13 -34.37 20.36
C PHE A 190 -14.63 -34.23 18.92
N LEU A 191 -15.88 -34.66 18.64
CA LEU A 191 -16.55 -34.46 17.34
C LEU A 191 -16.74 -32.98 16.98
N SER A 192 -17.11 -32.14 17.96
CA SER A 192 -17.27 -30.69 17.73
C SER A 192 -15.92 -30.04 17.45
N ALA A 193 -14.88 -30.41 18.21
CA ALA A 193 -13.52 -29.90 17.97
C ALA A 193 -12.99 -30.30 16.59
N ILE A 194 -13.25 -31.53 16.13
CA ILE A 194 -12.95 -31.96 14.75
C ILE A 194 -13.73 -31.13 13.72
N PHE A 195 -15.01 -30.84 13.97
CA PHE A 195 -15.83 -30.06 13.05
C PHE A 195 -15.31 -28.63 12.90
N HIS A 196 -14.98 -27.94 14.00
CA HIS A 196 -14.35 -26.62 13.94
C HIS A 196 -12.98 -26.65 13.25
N LEU A 197 -12.17 -27.69 13.52
CA LEU A 197 -10.89 -27.89 12.82
C LEU A 197 -11.09 -28.09 11.31
N PHE A 198 -12.05 -28.91 10.90
CA PHE A 198 -12.36 -29.15 9.49
C PHE A 198 -12.78 -27.86 8.78
N MET A 199 -13.66 -27.06 9.41
CA MET A 199 -14.06 -25.74 8.89
C MET A 199 -12.85 -24.81 8.74
N ALA A 200 -11.94 -24.77 9.71
CA ALA A 200 -10.72 -23.96 9.64
C ALA A 200 -9.73 -24.44 8.55
N ILE A 201 -9.61 -25.75 8.32
CA ILE A 201 -8.83 -26.30 7.21
C ILE A 201 -9.46 -25.89 5.88
N VAL A 202 -10.77 -26.11 5.67
CA VAL A 202 -11.48 -25.72 4.43
C VAL A 202 -11.36 -24.22 4.15
N TYR A 203 -11.49 -23.40 5.19
CA TYR A 203 -11.21 -21.96 5.14
C TYR A 203 -9.77 -21.69 4.65
N ALA A 204 -8.75 -22.28 5.30
CA ALA A 204 -7.35 -22.05 4.97
C ALA A 204 -7.00 -22.48 3.53
N LEU A 205 -7.56 -23.61 3.06
CA LEU A 205 -7.39 -24.07 1.68
C LEU A 205 -8.02 -23.08 0.68
N THR A 206 -9.23 -22.61 0.97
CA THR A 206 -9.96 -21.69 0.10
C THR A 206 -9.29 -20.32 0.05
N HIS A 207 -8.84 -19.78 1.18
CA HIS A 207 -8.11 -18.52 1.23
C HIS A 207 -6.75 -18.61 0.53
N THR A 208 -6.01 -19.73 0.68
CA THR A 208 -4.77 -19.98 -0.07
C THR A 208 -5.00 -19.99 -1.58
N LEU A 209 -6.10 -20.59 -2.05
CA LEU A 209 -6.48 -20.62 -3.46
C LEU A 209 -6.91 -19.23 -3.97
N LEU A 210 -7.62 -18.44 -3.17
CA LEU A 210 -7.98 -17.05 -3.51
C LEU A 210 -6.73 -16.17 -3.67
N ILE A 211 -5.77 -16.26 -2.75
CA ILE A 211 -4.49 -15.52 -2.84
C ILE A 211 -3.73 -15.93 -4.11
N LEU A 212 -3.60 -17.24 -4.38
CA LEU A 212 -2.92 -17.74 -5.57
C LEU A 212 -3.58 -17.23 -6.86
N LEU A 213 -4.92 -17.24 -6.92
CA LEU A 213 -5.68 -16.66 -8.02
C LEU A 213 -5.41 -15.15 -8.15
N GLN A 214 -5.54 -14.38 -7.07
CA GLN A 214 -5.36 -12.93 -7.08
C GLN A 214 -3.97 -12.52 -7.59
N VAL A 215 -2.91 -13.22 -7.18
CA VAL A 215 -1.54 -12.99 -7.69
C VAL A 215 -1.44 -13.26 -9.19
N ASN A 216 -2.00 -14.38 -9.68
CA ASN A 216 -2.00 -14.71 -11.10
C ASN A 216 -2.78 -13.68 -11.93
N PHE A 217 -3.95 -13.25 -11.46
CA PHE A 217 -4.77 -12.22 -12.12
C PHE A 217 -4.09 -10.85 -12.11
N PHE A 218 -3.43 -10.46 -11.01
CA PHE A 218 -2.66 -9.21 -10.94
C PHE A 218 -1.50 -9.22 -11.94
N PHE A 219 -0.71 -10.29 -11.97
CA PHE A 219 0.40 -10.45 -12.93
C PHE A 219 -0.09 -10.39 -14.38
N LEU A 220 -1.19 -11.07 -14.71
CA LEU A 220 -1.77 -11.05 -16.06
C LEU A 220 -2.31 -9.67 -16.43
N LYS A 221 -2.98 -8.96 -15.51
CA LYS A 221 -3.45 -7.58 -15.71
C LYS A 221 -2.29 -6.61 -15.95
N LEU A 222 -1.20 -6.75 -15.19
CA LEU A 222 0.02 -5.96 -15.38
C LEU A 222 0.67 -6.27 -16.74
N PHE A 223 0.77 -7.54 -17.12
CA PHE A 223 1.27 -7.97 -18.44
C PHE A 223 0.45 -7.35 -19.57
N PHE A 224 -0.89 -7.45 -19.52
CA PHE A 224 -1.76 -6.84 -20.54
C PHE A 224 -1.66 -5.32 -20.59
N LEU A 225 -1.47 -4.64 -19.45
CA LEU A 225 -1.30 -3.18 -19.44
C LEU A 225 0.05 -2.77 -20.04
N ILE A 226 1.14 -3.46 -19.68
CA ILE A 226 2.48 -3.18 -20.23
C ILE A 226 2.51 -3.46 -21.74
N PHE A 227 2.07 -4.64 -22.18
CA PHE A 227 2.09 -4.99 -23.60
C PHE A 227 1.04 -4.21 -24.41
N GLY A 228 -0.15 -3.96 -23.86
CA GLY A 228 -1.19 -3.14 -24.50
C GLY A 228 -0.70 -1.71 -24.77
N ASN A 229 -0.16 -1.04 -23.76
CA ASN A 229 0.41 0.30 -23.93
C ASN A 229 1.60 0.32 -24.91
N ASN A 230 2.41 -0.74 -24.96
CA ASN A 230 3.50 -0.83 -25.95
C ASN A 230 2.98 -0.98 -27.39
N PHE A 231 1.82 -1.64 -27.59
CA PHE A 231 1.19 -1.73 -28.90
C PHE A 231 0.49 -0.42 -29.31
N GLU A 232 -0.17 0.30 -28.40
CA GLU A 232 -0.74 1.63 -28.68
C GLU A 232 0.33 2.71 -28.94
N CYS A 233 1.56 2.55 -28.43
CA CYS A 233 2.67 3.46 -28.75
C CYS A 233 3.44 3.12 -30.05
N CYS A 234 3.01 2.10 -30.82
CA CYS A 234 3.64 1.68 -32.08
C CYS A 234 2.78 1.98 -33.33
N PHE A 235 1.74 2.80 -33.22
CA PHE A 235 0.87 3.21 -34.33
C PHE A 235 0.56 4.73 -34.26
#